data_AF-A0A2D6X9E3-F1
#
_entry.id   AF-A0A2D6X9E3-F1
#
_cell.length_a   1.000
_cell.length_b   1.000
_cell.length_c   1.000
_cell.angle_alpha   90.00
_cell.angle_beta   90.00
_cell.angle_gamma   90.00
#
_symmetry.space_group_name_H-M   'P 1'
#
loop_
_entity.id
_entity.type
_entity.pdbx_description
1 polymer ?
#
loop_
_entity_poly.entity_id
_entity_poly.type
_entity_poly.pdbx_seq_one_letter_code
_entity_poly.pdbx_strand_id
1 'polypeptide(L)'
;MAKDHTVTVYQNADNHKLLHDLYMITRKQIEGLRSKVENEDDLTQKDLKTLDLCYDGLKKLIGIEKELKTDALASMTDDELRSLARKTLREGLASSKKP
;
A
#
# COMPACT_ATOMS: atom_id res chain seq x y z
N MET A 1 6.88 -17.85 18.37
CA MET A 1 6.98 -17.77 16.90
C MET A 1 5.68 -17.38 16.20
N ALA A 2 4.48 -17.63 16.75
CA ALA A 2 3.21 -17.17 16.14
C ALA A 2 2.95 -15.65 16.24
N LYS A 3 3.50 -14.98 17.26
CA LYS A 3 3.34 -13.52 17.43
C LYS A 3 4.04 -12.70 16.34
N ASP A 4 5.19 -13.16 15.85
CA ASP A 4 5.94 -12.44 14.80
C ASP A 4 5.21 -12.47 13.45
N HIS A 5 4.61 -13.61 13.09
CA HIS A 5 3.91 -13.74 11.80
C HIS A 5 2.65 -12.87 11.73
N THR A 6 1.91 -12.72 12.83
CA THR A 6 0.72 -11.87 12.88
C THR A 6 1.07 -10.39 12.68
N VAL A 7 2.19 -9.94 13.25
CA VAL A 7 2.67 -8.55 13.08
C VAL A 7 3.03 -8.27 11.62
N THR A 8 3.72 -9.20 10.95
CA THR A 8 4.08 -9.06 9.53
C THR A 8 2.85 -9.01 8.61
N VAL A 9 1.81 -9.82 8.88
CA VAL A 9 0.57 -9.79 8.08
C VAL A 9 -0.17 -8.45 8.20
N TYR A 10 -0.27 -7.87 9.40
CA TYR A 10 -0.91 -6.56 9.58
C TYR A 10 -0.10 -5.42 8.97
N GLN A 11 1.22 -5.43 9.14
CA GLN A 11 2.11 -4.45 8.50
C GLN A 11 1.98 -4.46 6.98
N ASN A 12 1.85 -5.65 6.37
CA ASN A 12 1.64 -5.76 4.93
C ASN A 12 0.26 -5.27 4.49
N ALA A 13 -0.80 -5.57 5.24
CA ALA A 13 -2.13 -5.03 4.94
C ALA A 13 -2.15 -3.48 5.01
N ASP A 14 -1.48 -2.90 6.01
CA ASP A 14 -1.35 -1.45 6.15
C ASP A 14 -0.52 -0.83 5.01
N ASN A 15 0.58 -1.48 4.61
CA ASN A 15 1.40 -1.06 3.48
C ASN A 15 0.64 -1.13 2.15
N HIS A 16 -0.15 -2.19 1.91
CA HIS A 16 -1.01 -2.28 0.72
C HIS A 16 -2.08 -1.20 0.68
N LYS A 17 -2.70 -0.89 1.84
CA LYS A 17 -3.66 0.21 1.95
C LYS A 17 -3.00 1.56 1.69
N LEU A 18 -1.84 1.81 2.29
CA LEU A 18 -1.06 3.04 2.11
C LEU A 18 -0.65 3.20 0.63
N LEU A 19 -0.21 2.12 -0.01
CA LEU A 19 0.13 2.10 -1.44
C LEU A 19 -1.08 2.50 -2.29
N HIS A 20 -2.25 1.89 -2.04
CA HIS A 20 -3.47 2.20 -2.76
C HIS A 20 -3.90 3.67 -2.57
N ASP A 21 -3.91 4.16 -1.33
CA ASP A 21 -4.35 5.53 -1.03
C ASP A 21 -3.43 6.58 -1.65
N LEU A 22 -2.10 6.38 -1.55
CA LEU A 22 -1.12 7.26 -2.20
C LEU A 22 -1.29 7.25 -3.72
N TYR A 23 -1.49 6.08 -4.34
CA TYR A 23 -1.70 5.97 -5.78
C TYR A 23 -2.94 6.75 -6.22
N MET A 24 -4.05 6.57 -5.51
CA MET A 24 -5.31 7.24 -5.83
C MET A 24 -5.21 8.77 -5.70
N ILE A 25 -4.51 9.28 -4.68
CA ILE A 25 -4.30 10.72 -4.48
C ILE A 25 -3.41 11.28 -5.58
N THR A 26 -2.24 10.68 -5.81
CA THR A 26 -1.27 11.15 -6.80
C THR A 26 -1.86 11.11 -8.21
N ARG A 27 -2.59 10.05 -8.56
CA ARG A 27 -3.27 9.94 -9.85
C ARG A 27 -4.27 11.08 -10.07
N LYS A 28 -5.15 11.36 -9.09
CA LYS A 28 -6.13 12.45 -9.20
C LYS A 28 -5.48 13.81 -9.36
N GLN A 29 -4.37 14.05 -8.65
CA GLN A 29 -3.63 15.31 -8.76
C GLN A 29 -3.01 15.47 -10.16
N ILE A 30 -2.40 14.40 -10.69
CA ILE A 30 -1.85 14.40 -12.05
C ILE A 30 -2.95 14.61 -13.10
N GLU A 31 -4.09 13.92 -12.96
CA GLU A 31 -5.24 14.09 -13.87
C GLU A 31 -5.76 15.54 -13.86
N GLY A 32 -5.84 16.17 -12.68
CA GLY A 32 -6.22 17.58 -12.56
C GLY A 32 -5.23 18.54 -13.23
N LEU A 33 -3.92 18.31 -13.05
CA LEU A 33 -2.88 19.09 -13.72
C LEU A 33 -2.90 18.90 -15.24
N ARG A 34 -3.08 17.65 -15.69
CA ARG A 34 -3.18 17.30 -17.10
C ARG A 34 -4.36 17.99 -17.76
N SER A 35 -5.53 17.98 -17.12
CA SER A 35 -6.72 18.65 -17.65
C SER A 35 -6.51 20.15 -17.84
N LYS A 36 -5.78 20.82 -16.94
CA LYS A 36 -5.44 22.25 -17.11
C LYS A 36 -4.58 22.48 -18.34
N VAL A 37 -3.54 21.66 -18.53
CA VAL A 37 -2.66 21.76 -19.70
C VAL A 37 -3.43 21.48 -20.99
N GLU A 38 -4.32 20.48 -21.00
CA GLU A 38 -5.16 20.14 -22.16
C GLU A 38 -6.17 21.24 -22.50
N ASN A 39 -6.61 22.02 -21.51
CA ASN A 39 -7.47 23.18 -21.69
C ASN A 39 -6.71 24.48 -21.99
N GLU A 40 -5.39 24.42 -22.15
CA GLU A 40 -4.50 25.58 -22.33
C GLU A 40 -4.57 26.60 -21.16
N ASP A 41 -4.94 26.14 -19.97
CA ASP A 41 -4.92 26.97 -18.76
C ASP A 41 -3.48 27.21 -18.30
N ASP A 42 -3.18 28.44 -17.87
CA ASP A 42 -1.89 28.78 -17.27
C ASP A 42 -1.65 27.99 -15.98
N LEU A 43 -0.48 27.34 -15.89
CA LEU A 43 -0.06 26.65 -14.68
C LEU A 43 0.39 27.66 -13.61
N THR A 44 -0.23 27.58 -12.44
CA THR A 44 0.14 28.43 -11.31
C THR A 44 1.34 27.85 -10.55
N GLN A 45 1.97 28.67 -9.69
CA GLN A 45 2.99 28.18 -8.75
C GLN A 45 2.47 27.08 -7.80
N LYS A 46 1.16 27.08 -7.49
CA LYS A 46 0.53 26.02 -6.72
C LYS A 46 0.47 24.71 -7.50
N ASP A 47 0.25 24.78 -8.80
CA ASP A 47 0.22 23.62 -9.69
C ASP A 47 1.60 22.98 -9.83
N LEU A 48 2.64 23.80 -9.96
CA LEU A 48 4.04 23.33 -9.95
C LEU A 48 4.40 22.64 -8.63
N LYS A 49 4.03 23.23 -7.48
CA LYS A 49 4.20 22.58 -6.18
C LYS A 49 3.43 21.27 -6.07
N THR A 50 2.25 21.18 -6.68
CA THR A 50 1.46 19.95 -6.72
C THR A 50 2.18 18.88 -7.54
N LEU A 51 2.82 19.26 -8.65
CA LEU A 51 3.62 18.36 -9.47
C LEU A 51 4.84 17.81 -8.70
N ASP A 52 5.54 18.66 -7.95
CA ASP A 52 6.65 18.23 -7.07
C ASP A 52 6.17 17.21 -6.02
N LEU A 53 5.03 17.48 -5.39
CA LEU A 53 4.41 16.56 -4.42
C LEU A 53 3.99 15.22 -5.08
N CYS A 54 3.49 15.26 -6.31
CA CYS A 54 3.19 14.06 -7.08
C CYS A 54 4.44 13.23 -7.35
N TYR A 55 5.55 13.87 -7.69
CA TYR A 55 6.82 13.19 -7.93
C TYR A 55 7.37 12.52 -6.66
N ASP A 56 7.29 13.20 -5.51
CA ASP A 56 7.65 12.61 -4.22
C ASP A 56 6.71 11.47 -3.81
N GLY A 57 5.41 11.60 -4.10
CA GLY A 57 4.41 10.56 -3.91
C GLY A 57 4.74 9.31 -4.73
N LEU A 58 5.09 9.46 -6.01
CA LEU A 58 5.53 8.36 -6.88
C LEU A 58 6.79 7.66 -6.36
N LYS A 59 7.78 8.41 -5.87
CA LYS A 59 8.97 7.82 -5.24
C LYS A 59 8.61 6.95 -4.04
N LYS A 60 7.72 7.42 -3.17
CA LYS A 60 7.25 6.65 -2.00
C LYS A 60 6.48 5.40 -2.42
N LEU A 61 5.61 5.50 -3.42
CA LEU A 61 4.89 4.36 -4.00
C LEU A 61 5.85 3.27 -4.49
N ILE A 62 6.88 3.66 -5.26
CA ILE A 62 7.91 2.72 -5.75
C ILE A 62 8.67 2.07 -4.57
N GLY A 63 8.93 2.82 -3.49
CA GLY A 63 9.55 2.29 -2.28
C GLY A 63 8.70 1.21 -1.61
N ILE A 64 7.43 1.52 -1.33
CA ILE A 64 6.49 0.59 -0.69
C ILE A 64 6.26 -0.64 -1.58
N GLU A 65 6.11 -0.47 -2.89
CA GLU A 65 5.94 -1.60 -3.82
C GLU A 65 7.17 -2.51 -3.85
N LYS A 66 8.38 -1.96 -3.76
CA LYS A 66 9.60 -2.75 -3.65
C LYS A 66 9.68 -3.51 -2.34
N GLU A 67 9.38 -2.85 -1.22
CA GLU A 67 9.34 -3.47 0.11
C GLU A 67 8.35 -4.64 0.15
N LEU A 68 7.14 -4.42 -0.37
CA LEU A 68 6.13 -5.48 -0.52
C LEU A 68 6.68 -6.62 -1.39
N LYS A 69 7.23 -6.35 -2.58
CA LYS A 69 7.80 -7.39 -3.47
C LYS A 69 8.98 -8.17 -2.87
N THR A 70 9.74 -7.58 -1.96
CA THR A 70 10.85 -8.25 -1.26
C THR A 70 10.38 -9.11 -0.09
N ASP A 71 9.13 -8.96 0.34
CA ASP A 71 8.56 -9.72 1.44
C ASP A 71 8.03 -11.08 0.98
N ALA A 72 8.42 -12.14 1.69
CA ALA A 72 8.03 -13.53 1.38
C ALA A 72 6.49 -13.75 1.36
N LEU A 73 5.73 -12.86 2.00
CA LEU A 73 4.26 -12.86 1.99
C LEU A 73 3.66 -12.29 0.70
N ALA A 74 4.33 -11.36 0.01
CA ALA A 74 3.82 -10.83 -1.26
C ALA A 74 4.07 -11.76 -2.45
N SER A 75 5.01 -12.70 -2.29
CA SER A 75 5.17 -13.83 -3.22
C SER A 75 4.14 -14.94 -3.01
N MET A 76 3.34 -14.88 -1.94
CA MET A 76 2.29 -15.86 -1.68
C MET A 76 1.03 -15.49 -2.48
N THR A 77 0.48 -16.49 -3.14
CA THR A 77 -0.82 -16.40 -3.82
C THR A 77 -1.95 -16.11 -2.84
N ASP A 78 -3.07 -15.57 -3.33
CA ASP A 78 -4.28 -15.32 -2.51
C ASP A 78 -4.74 -16.54 -1.72
N ASP A 79 -4.56 -17.75 -2.28
CA ASP A 79 -4.91 -19.01 -1.62
C ASP A 79 -3.95 -19.34 -0.47
N GLU A 80 -2.67 -19.05 -0.63
CA GLU A 80 -1.66 -19.22 0.41
C GLU A 80 -1.86 -18.23 1.56
N LEU A 81 -2.21 -16.97 1.26
CA LEU A 81 -2.58 -15.96 2.26
C LEU A 81 -3.85 -16.35 3.03
N ARG A 82 -4.88 -16.85 2.34
CA ARG A 82 -6.11 -17.35 2.98
C ARG A 82 -5.85 -18.58 3.85
N SER A 83 -5.02 -19.50 3.39
CA SER A 83 -4.62 -20.69 4.14
C SER A 83 -3.87 -20.31 5.42
N LEU A 84 -2.92 -19.37 5.31
CA LEU A 84 -2.17 -18.83 6.44
C LEU A 84 -3.08 -18.13 7.45
N ALA A 85 -4.00 -17.28 6.99
CA ALA A 85 -4.97 -16.59 7.86
C ALA A 85 -5.86 -17.58 8.63
N ARG A 86 -6.37 -18.63 7.96
CA ARG A 86 -7.17 -19.70 8.60
C ARG A 86 -6.37 -20.48 9.63
N LYS A 87 -5.10 -20.77 9.33
CA LYS A 87 -4.18 -21.46 10.25
C LYS A 87 -3.93 -20.61 11.51
N THR A 88 -3.59 -19.34 11.34
CA THR A 88 -3.36 -18.40 12.45
C THR A 88 -4.59 -18.23 13.33
N LEU A 89 -5.80 -18.12 12.74
CA LEU A 89 -7.06 -18.08 13.51
C LEU A 89 -7.29 -19.34 14.33
N ARG A 90 -7.05 -20.52 13.74
CA ARG A 90 -7.21 -21.81 14.41
C ARG A 90 -6.23 -21.98 15.57
N GLU A 91 -4.99 -21.55 15.39
CA GLU A 91 -3.93 -21.60 16.41
C GLU A 91 -4.19 -20.58 17.53
N GLY A 92 -4.65 -19.37 17.20
CA GLY A 92 -5.07 -18.37 18.18
C GLY A 92 -6.21 -18.88 19.07
N LEU A 93 -7.25 -19.46 18.47
CA LEU A 93 -8.38 -20.06 19.20
C LEU A 93 -7.98 -21.28 20.05
N ALA A 94 -6.99 -22.07 19.61
CA ALA A 94 -6.46 -23.18 20.39
C ALA A 94 -5.60 -22.70 21.57
N SER A 95 -4.88 -21.58 21.42
CA SER A 95 -4.08 -20.98 22.49
C SER A 95 -4.93 -20.32 23.58
N SER A 96 -6.12 -19.80 23.23
CA SER A 96 -7.12 -19.29 24.19
C SER A 96 -7.90 -20.38 24.92
N LYS A 97 -7.65 -21.67 24.62
CA LYS A 97 -8.30 -22.84 25.25
C LYS A 97 -7.37 -23.66 26.15
N LYS A 98 -6.14 -23.23 26.40
CA LYS A 98 -5.34 -23.74 27.53
C LYS A 98 -5.59 -22.86 28.75
N PRO A 99 -5.80 -23.48 29.93
CA PRO A 99 -6.73 -23.04 30.98
C PRO A 99 -6.45 -21.65 31.56
#